data_AF-A0A3N5T6V1-F1
#
_entry.id   AF-A0A3N5T6V1-F1
#
_cell.length_a   1.000
_cell.length_b   1.000
_cell.length_c   1.000
_cell.angle_alpha   90.00
_cell.angle_beta   90.00
_cell.angle_gamma   90.00
#
_symmetry.space_group_name_H-M   'P 1'
#
loop_
_entity.id
_entity.type
_entity.pdbx_description
1 polymer ?
#
loop_
_entity_poly.entity_id
_entity_poly.type
_entity_poly.pdbx_seq_one_letter_code
_entity_poly.pdbx_strand_id
1 'polypeptide(L)'
;MLQPESFRILDSFRVSGWSFGRFARDSNFWPMDYPKLRPVNAFPTEMSGQPYVCLQDPRNISEKALFLPPQTYFIAALLDGRHSFVDIQAEFMRQFGDFLFTEQLEEIIGQLDENLFLESERFQEALRQIEGRFKSSPVREAAHAGKSYDADPDGLRSQLAGFFKEPEGPGPAGGKRSGSGFKALKGVIAPHIDFQRGGSCYAFAHREIMEKNTARCFIILGIAHTAMAHPFSLTRKDFLTPLGKLETDRELVDAIQSRCPYDLFGDETVHRSEHSVEFQCLFLRYLYPEPAPLKI
;
A
#
# COMPACT_ATOMS: atom_id res chain seq x y z
N MET A 1 -12.72 13.15 -5.35
CA MET A 1 -13.35 12.52 -6.53
C MET A 1 -12.24 12.33 -7.56
N LEU A 2 -11.45 11.27 -7.41
CA LEU A 2 -10.35 10.95 -8.31
C LEU A 2 -10.97 10.45 -9.63
N GLN A 3 -10.63 11.08 -10.75
CA GLN A 3 -11.00 10.53 -12.05
C GLN A 3 -10.20 9.23 -12.26
N PRO A 4 -10.86 8.12 -12.64
CA PRO A 4 -10.15 6.92 -13.01
C PRO A 4 -9.55 7.13 -14.39
N GLU A 5 -8.23 7.22 -14.49
CA GLU A 5 -7.55 6.94 -15.75
C GLU A 5 -7.88 5.50 -16.14
N SER A 6 -8.55 5.37 -17.27
CA SER A 6 -9.13 4.14 -17.77
C SER A 6 -8.06 3.33 -18.48
N PHE A 7 -7.67 2.20 -17.91
CA PHE A 7 -6.98 1.14 -18.63
C PHE A 7 -7.85 -0.12 -18.65
N ARG A 8 -8.40 -0.37 -19.85
CA ARG A 8 -9.26 -1.50 -20.18
C ARG A 8 -8.46 -2.80 -20.16
N ILE A 9 -8.99 -3.81 -19.47
CA ILE A 9 -8.73 -5.21 -19.80
C ILE A 9 -10.08 -5.90 -19.97
N LEU A 10 -10.39 -6.16 -21.25
CA LEU A 10 -11.32 -7.15 -21.81
C LEU A 10 -12.82 -7.02 -21.52
N ASP A 11 -13.51 -6.22 -22.35
CA ASP A 11 -14.94 -6.38 -22.66
C ASP A 11 -15.11 -7.34 -23.86
N SER A 12 -15.65 -8.52 -23.54
CA SER A 12 -16.56 -9.43 -24.29
C SER A 12 -16.51 -9.56 -25.83
N PHE A 13 -16.33 -10.82 -26.28
CA PHE A 13 -16.87 -11.46 -27.49
C PHE A 13 -17.57 -10.55 -28.54
N ARG A 14 -16.79 -10.20 -29.58
CA ARG A 14 -17.12 -9.83 -30.99
C ARG A 14 -18.26 -8.83 -31.25
N VAL A 15 -17.93 -7.66 -31.81
CA VAL A 15 -18.03 -7.30 -33.26
C VAL A 15 -17.22 -6.02 -33.57
N SER A 16 -16.33 -6.15 -34.58
CA SER A 16 -15.63 -5.17 -35.45
C SER A 16 -14.98 -3.90 -34.88
N GLY A 17 -13.64 -3.82 -35.03
CA GLY A 17 -12.93 -2.54 -35.13
C GLY A 17 -11.54 -2.41 -34.48
N TRP A 18 -10.71 -3.47 -34.41
CA TRP A 18 -9.31 -3.31 -33.96
C TRP A 18 -8.35 -4.12 -34.86
N SER A 19 -7.32 -3.46 -35.39
CA SER A 19 -6.29 -4.12 -36.20
C SER A 19 -5.44 -5.01 -35.31
N PHE A 20 -5.53 -6.32 -35.56
CA PHE A 20 -4.68 -7.37 -35.04
C PHE A 20 -3.22 -7.10 -35.42
N GLY A 21 -2.45 -6.53 -34.49
CA GLY A 21 -1.01 -6.71 -34.48
C GLY A 21 -0.73 -8.15 -34.08
N ARG A 22 -0.11 -8.93 -34.96
CA ARG A 22 0.40 -10.26 -34.62
C ARG A 22 1.36 -10.11 -33.43
N PHE A 23 0.98 -10.61 -32.26
CA PHE A 23 1.98 -11.00 -31.28
C PHE A 23 2.83 -12.08 -31.95
N ALA A 24 4.08 -11.75 -32.23
CA ALA A 24 5.05 -12.72 -32.69
C ALA A 24 5.09 -13.83 -31.64
N ARG A 25 4.84 -15.06 -32.08
CA ARG A 25 5.08 -16.26 -31.28
C ARG A 25 6.57 -16.33 -31.03
N ASP A 26 7.01 -15.83 -29.88
CA ASP A 26 8.20 -16.38 -29.26
C ASP A 26 7.80 -17.73 -28.68
N SER A 27 7.88 -18.74 -29.54
CA SER A 27 7.79 -20.14 -29.18
C SER A 27 8.97 -20.48 -28.28
N ASN A 28 8.82 -20.34 -26.97
CA ASN A 28 9.60 -21.06 -25.96
C ASN A 28 8.94 -20.94 -24.57
N PHE A 29 8.37 -22.06 -24.12
CA PHE A 29 8.14 -22.47 -22.73
C PHE A 29 7.44 -21.47 -21.79
N TRP A 30 6.14 -21.65 -21.56
CA TRP A 30 5.51 -21.25 -20.30
C TRP A 30 5.85 -22.34 -19.27
N PRO A 31 6.67 -22.07 -18.23
CA PRO A 31 7.07 -23.11 -17.27
C PRO A 31 6.02 -23.33 -16.16
N MET A 32 4.81 -22.77 -16.31
CA MET A 32 3.77 -22.80 -15.27
C MET A 32 2.66 -23.75 -15.68
N ASP A 33 2.94 -25.06 -15.68
CA ASP A 33 1.89 -26.08 -15.78
C ASP A 33 0.84 -25.92 -14.66
N TYR A 34 1.25 -25.28 -13.56
CA TYR A 34 0.46 -25.03 -12.35
C TYR A 34 0.59 -23.55 -11.93
N PRO A 35 -0.15 -22.63 -12.57
CA PRO A 35 -0.10 -21.20 -12.26
C PRO A 35 -0.60 -20.92 -10.84
N LYS A 36 0.01 -19.94 -10.17
CA LYS A 36 -0.34 -19.57 -8.80
C LYS A 36 -0.49 -18.07 -8.65
N LEU A 37 -1.68 -17.62 -8.29
CA LEU A 37 -1.98 -16.27 -7.86
C LEU A 37 -1.35 -16.04 -6.49
N ARG A 38 -0.64 -14.93 -6.33
CA ARG A 38 -0.09 -14.54 -5.02
C ARG A 38 -1.23 -14.06 -4.10
N PRO A 39 -0.99 -13.93 -2.79
CA PRO A 39 -1.93 -13.26 -1.91
C PRO A 39 -2.22 -11.83 -2.38
N VAL A 40 -3.48 -11.56 -2.72
CA VAL A 40 -3.99 -10.27 -3.20
C VAL A 40 -5.28 -9.92 -2.48
N ASN A 41 -5.58 -8.62 -2.39
CA ASN A 41 -6.89 -8.17 -1.95
C ASN A 41 -7.87 -8.31 -3.11
N ALA A 42 -9.03 -8.92 -2.86
CA ALA A 42 -10.12 -9.05 -3.83
C ALA A 42 -11.39 -8.49 -3.21
N PHE A 43 -12.05 -7.56 -3.91
CA PHE A 43 -13.32 -7.00 -3.45
C PHE A 43 -14.29 -6.79 -4.62
N PRO A 44 -15.59 -7.04 -4.40
CA PRO A 44 -16.61 -6.82 -5.42
C PRO A 44 -16.74 -5.32 -5.73
N THR A 45 -16.96 -5.01 -7.00
CA THR A 45 -17.21 -3.65 -7.48
C THR A 45 -18.13 -3.68 -8.70
N GLU A 46 -18.61 -2.52 -9.11
CA GLU A 46 -19.46 -2.37 -10.30
C GLU A 46 -18.86 -1.31 -11.22
N MET A 47 -18.86 -1.61 -12.52
CA MET A 47 -18.43 -0.68 -13.56
C MET A 47 -19.51 -0.65 -14.65
N SER A 48 -20.06 0.53 -14.91
CA SER A 48 -21.15 0.71 -15.89
C SER A 48 -22.35 -0.23 -15.66
N GLY A 49 -22.66 -0.54 -14.40
CA GLY A 49 -23.74 -1.45 -14.00
C GLY A 49 -23.45 -2.94 -14.19
N GLN A 50 -22.22 -3.31 -14.54
CA GLN A 50 -21.77 -4.69 -14.63
C GLN A 50 -20.92 -5.06 -13.40
N PRO A 51 -21.06 -6.30 -12.87
CA PRO A 51 -20.29 -6.75 -11.72
C PRO A 51 -18.84 -7.07 -12.11
N TYR A 52 -17.90 -6.66 -11.27
CA TYR A 52 -16.47 -6.94 -11.38
C TYR A 52 -15.90 -7.31 -10.02
N VAL A 53 -14.75 -7.97 -10.03
CA VAL A 53 -13.90 -8.13 -8.85
C VAL A 53 -12.63 -7.34 -9.07
N CYS A 54 -12.36 -6.38 -8.19
CA CYS A 54 -11.12 -5.62 -8.20
C CYS A 54 -10.05 -6.39 -7.42
N LEU A 55 -8.93 -6.69 -8.07
CA LEU A 55 -7.73 -7.23 -7.46
C LEU A 55 -6.72 -6.12 -7.24
N GLN A 56 -6.18 -6.05 -6.03
CA GLN A 56 -5.14 -5.10 -5.65
C GLN A 56 -3.99 -5.78 -4.93
N ASP A 57 -2.79 -5.25 -5.16
CA ASP A 57 -1.60 -5.65 -4.43
C ASP A 57 -1.54 -5.01 -3.03
N PRO A 58 -1.69 -5.76 -1.93
CA PRO A 58 -1.53 -5.19 -0.59
C PRO A 58 -0.11 -4.68 -0.31
N ARG A 59 0.90 -5.20 -1.03
CA ARG A 59 2.30 -4.80 -0.88
C ARG A 59 2.71 -3.70 -1.85
N ASN A 60 1.83 -3.28 -2.76
CA ASN A 60 2.11 -2.29 -3.82
C ASN A 60 3.43 -2.57 -4.57
N ILE A 61 3.72 -3.85 -4.86
CA ILE A 61 4.77 -4.30 -5.79
C ILE A 61 4.31 -4.04 -7.22
N SER A 62 3.05 -4.39 -7.51
CA SER A 62 2.30 -3.84 -8.64
C SER A 62 1.52 -2.60 -8.18
N GLU A 63 1.61 -1.51 -8.93
CA GLU A 63 0.83 -0.29 -8.67
C GLU A 63 -0.55 -0.32 -9.32
N LYS A 64 -0.85 -1.38 -10.10
CA LYS A 64 -2.08 -1.50 -10.86
C LYS A 64 -3.17 -2.20 -10.05
N ALA A 65 -4.40 -1.77 -10.25
CA ALA A 65 -5.60 -2.51 -9.89
C ALA A 65 -6.14 -3.24 -11.13
N LEU A 66 -6.49 -4.51 -10.99
CA LEU A 66 -7.08 -5.30 -12.08
C LEU A 66 -8.57 -5.50 -11.82
N PHE A 67 -9.41 -5.24 -12.81
CA PHE A 67 -10.85 -5.42 -12.71
C PHE A 67 -11.23 -6.64 -13.54
N LEU A 68 -11.59 -7.73 -12.85
CA LEU A 68 -11.91 -9.00 -13.49
C LEU A 68 -13.42 -9.22 -13.57
N PRO A 69 -13.97 -9.55 -14.75
CA PRO A 69 -15.32 -10.08 -14.84
C PRO A 69 -15.47 -11.36 -13.99
N PRO A 70 -16.70 -11.74 -13.57
CA PRO A 70 -16.91 -12.89 -12.71
C PRO A 70 -16.32 -14.20 -13.25
N GLN A 71 -16.39 -14.44 -14.56
CA GLN A 71 -15.82 -15.64 -15.18
C GLN A 71 -14.28 -15.64 -15.10
N THR A 72 -13.64 -14.49 -15.32
CA THR A 72 -12.18 -14.35 -15.23
C THR A 72 -11.71 -14.46 -13.78
N TYR A 73 -12.47 -13.91 -12.83
CA TYR A 73 -12.17 -14.09 -11.41
C TYR A 73 -12.28 -15.55 -10.97
N PHE A 74 -13.26 -16.31 -11.48
CA PHE A 74 -13.35 -17.74 -11.22
C PHE A 74 -12.10 -18.49 -11.68
N ILE A 75 -11.59 -18.17 -12.88
CA ILE A 75 -10.32 -18.72 -13.39
C ILE A 75 -9.17 -18.32 -12.47
N ALA A 76 -9.05 -17.04 -12.11
CA ALA A 76 -8.00 -16.54 -11.23
C ALA A 76 -7.98 -17.24 -9.86
N ALA A 77 -9.16 -17.57 -9.32
CA ALA A 77 -9.31 -18.28 -8.05
C ALA A 77 -8.83 -19.74 -8.11
N LEU A 78 -8.74 -20.34 -9.29
CA LEU A 78 -8.20 -21.69 -9.52
C LEU A 78 -6.69 -21.69 -9.77
N LEU A 79 -6.06 -20.53 -9.94
CA LEU A 79 -4.60 -20.41 -10.05
C LEU A 79 -3.99 -20.55 -8.65
N ASP A 80 -3.95 -21.75 -8.10
CA ASP A 80 -3.51 -22.04 -6.74
C ASP A 80 -2.16 -22.80 -6.69
N GLY A 81 -1.54 -23.03 -7.84
CA GLY A 81 -0.35 -23.85 -8.00
C GLY A 81 -0.62 -25.36 -7.91
N ARG A 82 -1.89 -25.79 -7.97
CA ARG A 82 -2.30 -27.20 -7.93
C ARG A 82 -3.16 -27.61 -9.11
N HIS A 83 -3.98 -26.70 -9.64
CA HIS A 83 -4.74 -26.97 -10.86
C HIS A 83 -3.88 -26.77 -12.10
N SER A 84 -3.88 -27.80 -12.96
CA SER A 84 -3.32 -27.68 -14.30
C SER A 84 -4.27 -26.91 -15.23
N PHE A 85 -3.80 -26.57 -16.43
CA PHE A 85 -4.64 -25.95 -17.46
C PHE A 85 -5.89 -26.79 -17.77
N VAL A 86 -5.72 -28.11 -17.88
CA VAL A 86 -6.84 -29.03 -18.17
C VAL A 86 -7.83 -29.06 -17.00
N ASP A 87 -7.35 -29.02 -15.76
CA ASP A 87 -8.22 -28.97 -14.58
C ASP A 87 -9.03 -27.67 -14.54
N ILE A 88 -8.38 -26.53 -14.81
CA ILE A 88 -9.04 -25.22 -14.87
C ILE A 88 -10.12 -25.21 -15.96
N GLN A 89 -9.82 -25.73 -17.13
CA GLN A 89 -10.78 -25.82 -18.24
C GLN A 89 -11.97 -26.74 -17.90
N ALA A 90 -11.71 -27.88 -17.27
CA ALA A 90 -12.74 -28.81 -16.82
C ALA A 90 -13.67 -28.17 -15.77
N GLU A 91 -13.11 -27.47 -14.79
CA GLU A 91 -13.88 -26.76 -13.77
C GLU A 91 -14.67 -25.59 -14.34
N PHE A 92 -14.10 -24.85 -15.30
CA PHE A 92 -14.81 -23.80 -16.01
C PHE A 92 -16.02 -24.35 -16.78
N MET A 93 -15.85 -25.44 -17.53
CA MET A 93 -16.95 -26.11 -18.24
C MET A 93 -18.02 -26.61 -17.27
N ARG A 94 -17.62 -27.17 -16.12
CA ARG A 94 -18.56 -27.64 -15.09
C ARG A 94 -19.37 -26.50 -14.48
N GLN A 95 -18.75 -25.34 -14.27
CA GLN A 95 -19.39 -24.19 -13.63
C GLN A 95 -20.29 -23.39 -14.59
N PHE A 96 -19.86 -23.20 -15.84
CA PHE A 96 -20.52 -22.29 -16.79
C PHE A 96 -21.16 -22.98 -18.00
N GLY A 97 -20.88 -24.27 -18.23
CA GLY A 97 -21.38 -25.01 -19.38
C GLY A 97 -20.78 -24.56 -20.72
N ASP A 98 -19.65 -23.85 -20.69
CA ASP A 98 -18.97 -23.29 -21.87
C ASP A 98 -17.48 -23.69 -21.90
N PHE A 99 -16.88 -23.65 -23.09
CA PHE A 99 -15.48 -24.05 -23.29
C PHE A 99 -14.52 -22.88 -23.06
N LEU A 100 -13.54 -23.08 -22.18
CA LEU A 100 -12.39 -22.18 -22.05
C LEU A 100 -11.26 -22.64 -22.97
N PHE A 101 -11.03 -21.92 -24.06
CA PHE A 101 -9.92 -22.22 -24.97
C PHE A 101 -8.57 -22.00 -24.31
N THR A 102 -7.57 -22.80 -24.66
CA THR A 102 -6.22 -22.71 -24.09
C THR A 102 -5.62 -21.34 -24.34
N GLU A 103 -5.81 -20.77 -25.53
CA GLU A 103 -5.30 -19.45 -25.88
C GLU A 103 -5.90 -18.35 -24.99
N GLN A 104 -7.17 -18.47 -24.62
CA GLN A 104 -7.83 -17.53 -23.71
C GLN A 104 -7.29 -17.66 -22.28
N LEU A 105 -7.04 -18.89 -21.82
CA LEU A 105 -6.44 -19.14 -20.51
C LEU A 105 -4.99 -18.60 -20.45
N GLU A 106 -4.20 -18.84 -21.49
CA GLU A 106 -2.85 -18.27 -21.63
C GLU A 106 -2.86 -16.74 -21.61
N GLU A 107 -3.82 -16.11 -22.32
CA GLU A 107 -3.96 -14.65 -22.30
C GLU A 107 -4.25 -14.11 -20.89
N ILE A 108 -5.18 -14.74 -20.16
CA ILE A 108 -5.52 -14.35 -18.78
C ILE A 108 -4.30 -14.51 -17.86
N ILE A 109 -3.61 -15.65 -17.93
CA ILE A 109 -2.41 -15.93 -17.12
C ILE A 109 -1.29 -14.95 -17.47
N GLY A 110 -1.05 -14.71 -18.76
CA GLY A 110 -0.06 -13.76 -19.25
C GLY A 110 -0.30 -12.35 -18.73
N GLN A 111 -1.56 -11.86 -18.78
CA GLN A 111 -1.91 -10.56 -18.23
C GLN A 111 -1.71 -10.48 -16.72
N LEU A 112 -2.06 -11.53 -15.96
CA LEU A 112 -1.81 -11.57 -14.53
C LEU A 112 -0.31 -11.57 -14.21
N ASP A 113 0.50 -12.33 -14.97
CA ASP A 113 1.96 -12.36 -14.81
C ASP A 113 2.61 -11.01 -15.13
N GLU A 114 2.28 -10.42 -16.28
CA GLU A 114 2.80 -9.13 -16.72
C GLU A 114 2.51 -8.01 -15.71
N ASN A 115 1.39 -8.10 -15.00
CA ASN A 115 1.00 -7.17 -13.95
C ASN A 115 1.47 -7.59 -12.55
N LEU A 116 2.29 -8.64 -12.44
CA LEU A 116 2.92 -9.14 -11.20
C LEU A 116 1.93 -9.71 -10.18
N PHE A 117 0.82 -10.29 -10.61
CA PHE A 117 -0.18 -10.92 -9.75
C PHE A 117 0.08 -12.42 -9.53
N LEU A 118 0.95 -13.05 -10.33
CA LEU A 118 1.32 -14.46 -10.16
C LEU A 118 2.63 -14.62 -9.39
N GLU A 119 2.76 -15.74 -8.68
CA GLU A 119 4.03 -16.22 -8.12
C GLU A 119 4.91 -16.77 -9.24
N SER A 120 5.53 -15.89 -10.02
CA SER A 120 6.40 -16.21 -11.15
C SER A 120 7.83 -15.73 -10.96
N GLU A 121 8.74 -16.16 -11.83
CA GLU A 121 10.11 -15.63 -11.87
C GLU A 121 10.12 -14.11 -12.11
N ARG A 122 9.22 -13.60 -12.96
CA ARG A 122 9.05 -12.17 -13.22
C ARG A 122 8.70 -11.42 -11.93
N PHE A 123 7.74 -11.93 -11.15
CA PHE A 123 7.39 -11.35 -9.86
C PHE A 123 8.58 -11.41 -8.87
N GLN A 124 9.27 -12.55 -8.77
CA GLN A 124 10.41 -12.71 -7.88
C GLN A 124 11.55 -11.73 -8.20
N GLU A 125 11.82 -11.50 -9.49
CA GLU A 125 12.82 -10.53 -9.92
C GLU A 125 12.39 -9.09 -9.61
N ALA A 126 11.14 -8.73 -9.91
CA ALA A 126 10.61 -7.40 -9.56
C ALA A 126 10.66 -7.14 -8.04
N LEU A 127 10.32 -8.16 -7.23
CA LEU A 127 10.40 -8.09 -5.78
C LEU A 127 11.85 -7.84 -5.31
N ARG A 128 12.81 -8.63 -5.79
CA ARG A 128 14.24 -8.44 -5.46
C ARG A 128 14.74 -7.04 -5.81
N GLN A 129 14.35 -6.51 -6.97
CA GLN A 129 14.76 -5.17 -7.39
C GLN A 129 14.13 -4.08 -6.50
N ILE A 130 12.85 -4.19 -6.15
CA ILE A 130 12.19 -3.23 -5.25
C ILE A 130 12.80 -3.28 -3.85
N GLU A 131 12.99 -4.47 -3.29
CA GLU A 131 13.58 -4.64 -1.97
C GLU A 131 15.04 -4.15 -1.95
N GLY A 132 15.82 -4.45 -3.01
CA GLY A 132 17.18 -3.96 -3.17
C GLY A 132 17.24 -2.43 -3.21
N ARG A 133 16.40 -1.78 -4.02
CA ARG A 133 16.28 -0.32 -4.08
C ARG A 133 15.92 0.26 -2.71
N PHE A 134 14.90 -0.28 -2.05
CA PHE A 134 14.48 0.19 -0.75
C PHE A 134 15.59 0.05 0.29
N LYS A 135 16.25 -1.10 0.38
CA LYS A 135 17.37 -1.34 1.32
C LYS A 135 18.52 -0.35 1.09
N SER A 136 18.87 -0.06 -0.16
CA SER A 136 19.94 0.90 -0.49
C SER A 136 19.59 2.37 -0.23
N SER A 137 18.30 2.72 -0.15
CA SER A 137 17.87 4.10 0.08
C SER A 137 18.12 4.55 1.52
N PRO A 138 18.65 5.76 1.78
CA PRO A 138 18.73 6.32 3.12
C PRO A 138 17.38 6.85 3.62
N VAL A 139 16.37 6.87 2.76
CA VAL A 139 15.04 7.45 3.03
C VAL A 139 13.93 6.46 2.71
N ARG A 140 12.82 6.62 3.41
CA ARG A 140 11.53 6.04 3.09
C ARG A 140 10.68 7.11 2.39
N GLU A 141 10.28 6.82 1.17
CA GLU A 141 9.40 7.69 0.38
C GLU A 141 7.99 7.79 0.95
N ALA A 142 7.28 8.86 0.59
CA ALA A 142 5.87 9.09 0.90
C ALA A 142 4.98 8.17 0.05
N ALA A 143 4.87 6.90 0.42
CA ALA A 143 4.27 5.85 -0.40
C ALA A 143 2.76 6.02 -0.68
N HIS A 144 2.07 6.84 0.12
CA HIS A 144 0.62 7.03 0.03
C HIS A 144 0.23 8.44 -0.46
N ALA A 145 1.21 9.26 -0.86
CA ALA A 145 0.96 10.55 -1.50
C ALA A 145 0.20 10.36 -2.82
N GLY A 146 -0.84 11.18 -3.04
CA GLY A 146 -1.74 11.09 -4.19
C GLY A 146 -2.75 9.94 -4.13
N LYS A 147 -2.63 9.04 -3.13
CA LYS A 147 -3.54 7.90 -2.92
C LYS A 147 -4.45 8.16 -1.73
N SER A 148 -3.86 8.28 -0.54
CA SER A 148 -4.60 8.47 0.73
C SER A 148 -4.67 9.94 1.16
N TYR A 149 -3.76 10.76 0.68
CA TYR A 149 -3.68 12.19 0.97
C TYR A 149 -3.08 12.95 -0.22
N ASP A 150 -3.22 14.27 -0.22
CA ASP A 150 -2.74 15.09 -1.33
C ASP A 150 -1.21 15.02 -1.49
N ALA A 151 -0.74 14.83 -2.73
CA ALA A 151 0.69 14.84 -3.02
C ALA A 151 1.24 16.27 -3.08
N ASP A 152 0.38 17.26 -3.37
CA ASP A 152 0.75 18.67 -3.36
C ASP A 152 0.86 19.19 -1.91
N PRO A 153 1.97 19.86 -1.53
CA PRO A 153 2.15 20.35 -0.17
C PRO A 153 1.06 21.32 0.31
N ASP A 154 0.55 22.20 -0.55
CA ASP A 154 -0.46 23.20 -0.18
C ASP A 154 -1.85 22.56 -0.07
N GLY A 155 -2.17 21.65 -1.00
CA GLY A 155 -3.34 20.77 -0.92
C GLY A 155 -3.34 19.95 0.38
N LEU A 156 -2.20 19.35 0.74
CA LEU A 156 -2.05 18.56 1.96
C LEU A 156 -2.19 19.42 3.22
N ARG A 157 -1.60 20.61 3.27
CA ARG A 157 -1.79 21.54 4.40
C ARG A 157 -3.26 21.90 4.57
N SER A 158 -3.96 22.18 3.47
CA SER A 158 -5.38 22.50 3.47
C SER A 158 -6.22 21.31 3.94
N GLN A 159 -5.89 20.10 3.48
CA GLN A 159 -6.53 18.86 3.90
C GLN A 159 -6.35 18.63 5.42
N LEU A 160 -5.12 18.68 5.92
CA LEU A 160 -4.83 18.47 7.34
C LEU A 160 -5.46 19.56 8.21
N ALA A 161 -5.38 20.83 7.80
CA ALA A 161 -6.06 21.93 8.50
C ALA A 161 -7.58 21.76 8.54
N GLY A 162 -8.17 21.17 7.49
CA GLY A 162 -9.57 20.80 7.42
C GLY A 162 -9.99 19.90 8.57
N PHE A 163 -9.22 18.84 8.86
CA PHE A 163 -9.51 17.91 9.96
C PHE A 163 -9.50 18.55 11.36
N PHE A 164 -8.80 19.67 11.55
CA PHE A 164 -8.91 20.44 12.79
C PHE A 164 -10.19 21.28 12.83
N LYS A 165 -10.69 21.74 11.68
CA LYS A 165 -11.77 22.74 11.56
C LYS A 165 -13.15 22.15 11.25
N GLU A 166 -13.22 20.88 10.89
CA GLU A 166 -14.49 20.17 10.67
C GLU A 166 -15.43 20.33 11.89
N PRO A 167 -16.76 20.22 11.70
CA PRO A 167 -17.72 20.37 12.80
C PRO A 167 -17.44 19.46 14.00
N GLU A 168 -16.91 18.27 13.75
CA GLU A 168 -16.51 17.29 14.77
C GLU A 168 -15.01 17.38 15.14
N GLY A 169 -14.27 18.29 14.52
CA GLY A 169 -12.84 18.48 14.74
C GLY A 169 -12.54 19.18 16.07
N PRO A 170 -11.30 19.07 16.58
CA PRO A 170 -10.89 19.70 17.83
C PRO A 170 -10.77 21.24 17.78
N GLY A 171 -10.96 21.88 16.64
CA GLY A 171 -10.55 23.27 16.42
C GLY A 171 -9.03 23.40 16.22
N PRO A 172 -8.56 24.59 15.79
CA PRO A 172 -7.15 24.83 15.55
C PRO A 172 -6.32 24.73 16.83
N ALA A 173 -5.11 24.18 16.74
CA ALA A 173 -4.15 24.22 17.84
C ALA A 173 -3.72 25.67 18.10
N GLY A 174 -4.00 26.19 19.30
CA GLY A 174 -3.87 27.62 19.60
C GLY A 174 -3.28 27.98 20.97
N GLY A 175 -2.96 26.98 21.81
CA GLY A 175 -2.44 27.21 23.15
C GLY A 175 -0.91 27.37 23.24
N LYS A 176 -0.43 28.11 24.25
CA LYS A 176 0.99 28.00 24.69
C LYS A 176 1.24 26.55 25.09
N ARG A 177 2.32 25.94 24.57
CA ARG A 177 2.73 24.58 24.95
C ARG A 177 2.88 24.50 26.47
N SER A 178 2.05 23.70 27.11
CA SER A 178 1.96 23.59 28.57
C SER A 178 2.10 22.13 28.98
N GLY A 179 3.27 21.80 29.53
CA GLY A 179 3.56 20.41 29.89
C GLY A 179 5.02 20.24 30.26
N SER A 180 5.33 20.42 31.55
CA SER A 180 6.63 20.07 32.13
C SER A 180 6.42 19.19 33.37
N GLY A 181 7.42 18.35 33.68
CA GLY A 181 7.38 17.45 34.83
C GLY A 181 6.41 16.25 34.66
N PHE A 182 5.89 15.75 35.78
CA PHE A 182 5.05 14.54 35.82
C PHE A 182 3.68 14.69 35.13
N LYS A 183 3.22 15.92 34.86
CA LYS A 183 1.96 16.19 34.15
C LYS A 183 2.13 16.34 32.63
N ALA A 184 3.35 16.22 32.11
CA ALA A 184 3.61 16.31 30.68
C ALA A 184 3.04 15.07 29.96
N LEU A 185 2.36 15.29 28.83
CA LEU A 185 1.83 14.23 27.99
C LEU A 185 2.96 13.28 27.55
N LYS A 186 2.82 11.99 27.85
CA LYS A 186 3.84 10.95 27.57
C LYS A 186 3.60 10.18 26.27
N GLY A 187 2.36 10.12 25.83
CA GLY A 187 1.97 9.42 24.60
C GLY A 187 0.50 9.65 24.29
N VAL A 188 0.12 9.33 23.06
CA VAL A 188 -1.27 9.34 22.58
C VAL A 188 -1.52 8.06 21.80
N ILE A 189 -2.78 7.68 21.68
CA ILE A 189 -3.22 6.67 20.74
C ILE A 189 -3.96 7.40 19.63
N ALA A 190 -3.51 7.22 18.40
CA ALA A 190 -4.11 7.77 17.20
C ALA A 190 -4.53 6.62 16.28
N PRO A 191 -5.59 6.79 15.47
CA PRO A 191 -5.95 5.79 14.47
C PRO A 191 -4.85 5.67 13.40
N HIS A 192 -4.92 4.61 12.59
CA HIS A 192 -4.16 4.46 11.35
C HIS A 192 -5.07 4.25 10.12
N ILE A 193 -6.38 4.47 10.25
CA ILE A 193 -7.35 4.35 9.15
C ILE A 193 -7.20 5.49 8.13
N ASP A 194 -7.63 5.26 6.89
CA ASP A 194 -7.70 6.29 5.86
C ASP A 194 -8.31 7.60 6.36
N PHE A 195 -7.70 8.72 5.97
CA PHE A 195 -8.12 10.05 6.43
C PHE A 195 -9.57 10.40 6.08
N GLN A 196 -10.08 9.89 4.95
CA GLN A 196 -11.50 10.07 4.58
C GLN A 196 -12.47 9.52 5.62
N ARG A 197 -12.05 8.53 6.42
CA ARG A 197 -12.88 7.89 7.45
C ARG A 197 -12.60 8.42 8.86
N GLY A 198 -11.40 8.95 9.11
CA GLY A 198 -10.95 9.22 10.47
C GLY A 198 -10.08 10.45 10.66
N GLY A 199 -9.95 11.34 9.67
CA GLY A 199 -9.04 12.49 9.71
C GLY A 199 -9.17 13.35 10.97
N SER A 200 -10.40 13.69 11.37
CA SER A 200 -10.67 14.46 12.59
C SER A 200 -10.18 13.75 13.88
N CYS A 201 -10.19 12.42 13.95
CA CYS A 201 -9.66 11.67 15.10
C CYS A 201 -8.14 11.82 15.24
N TYR A 202 -7.39 11.85 14.12
CA TYR A 202 -5.96 12.18 14.17
C TYR A 202 -5.73 13.58 14.72
N ALA A 203 -6.54 14.56 14.29
CA ALA A 203 -6.42 15.94 14.72
C ALA A 203 -6.56 16.08 16.25
N PHE A 204 -7.48 15.34 16.89
CA PHE A 204 -7.61 15.35 18.35
C PHE A 204 -6.32 14.91 19.06
N ALA A 205 -5.77 13.74 18.68
CA ALA A 205 -4.55 13.21 19.28
C ALA A 205 -3.36 14.15 19.06
N HIS A 206 -3.25 14.72 17.87
CA HIS A 206 -2.13 15.60 17.51
C HIS A 206 -2.25 17.00 18.10
N ARG A 207 -3.46 17.52 18.33
CA ARG A 207 -3.66 18.76 19.11
C ARG A 207 -3.14 18.58 20.53
N GLU A 208 -3.44 17.45 21.17
CA GLU A 208 -2.94 17.14 22.52
C GLU A 208 -1.41 17.12 22.56
N ILE A 209 -0.76 16.50 21.56
CA ILE A 209 0.70 16.58 21.39
C ILE A 209 1.17 18.03 21.30
N MET A 210 0.58 18.81 20.38
CA MET A 210 1.02 20.18 20.14
C MET A 210 0.89 21.08 21.38
N GLU A 211 -0.19 20.92 22.15
CA GLU A 211 -0.52 21.80 23.27
C GLU A 211 0.12 21.35 24.59
N LYS A 212 0.38 20.04 24.77
CA LYS A 212 0.78 19.47 26.07
C LYS A 212 2.12 18.74 26.08
N ASN A 213 2.84 18.76 24.96
CA ASN A 213 4.16 18.16 24.83
C ASN A 213 5.17 19.13 24.22
N THR A 214 6.43 19.06 24.67
CA THR A 214 7.54 19.91 24.20
C THR A 214 8.69 19.12 23.59
N ALA A 215 8.54 17.78 23.50
CA ALA A 215 9.55 16.90 22.93
C ALA A 215 9.78 17.19 21.46
N ARG A 216 10.98 16.83 20.99
CA ARG A 216 11.40 16.91 19.59
C ARG A 216 11.81 15.56 19.01
N CYS A 217 11.64 14.50 19.78
CA CYS A 217 11.87 13.12 19.37
C CYS A 217 10.62 12.32 19.75
N PHE A 218 10.04 11.61 18.79
CA PHE A 218 8.79 10.86 18.98
C PHE A 218 8.96 9.41 18.56
N ILE A 219 8.76 8.47 19.49
CA ILE A 219 8.69 7.05 19.13
C ILE A 219 7.28 6.78 18.60
N ILE A 220 7.19 6.30 17.36
CA ILE A 220 5.92 5.98 16.70
C ILE A 220 5.80 4.46 16.59
N LEU A 221 4.77 3.90 17.23
CA LEU A 221 4.44 2.48 17.13
C LEU A 221 3.26 2.30 16.17
N GLY A 222 3.57 1.80 14.97
CA GLY A 222 2.56 1.38 13.99
C GLY A 222 2.27 -0.11 14.06
N ILE A 223 1.39 -0.56 13.17
CA ILE A 223 1.16 -1.99 12.92
C ILE A 223 1.74 -2.37 11.56
N ALA A 224 1.96 -3.66 11.33
CA ALA A 224 2.24 -4.19 10.00
C ALA A 224 1.00 -4.93 9.48
N HIS A 225 0.53 -4.56 8.29
CA HIS A 225 -0.54 -5.28 7.59
C HIS A 225 -0.04 -6.50 6.81
N THR A 226 1.26 -6.76 6.85
CA THR A 226 1.92 -7.90 6.19
C THR A 226 2.63 -8.75 7.24
N ALA A 227 2.85 -10.02 6.91
CA ALA A 227 3.53 -10.94 7.81
C ALA A 227 4.98 -10.51 8.05
N MET A 228 5.43 -10.67 9.29
CA MET A 228 6.81 -10.45 9.74
C MET A 228 7.30 -11.71 10.47
N ALA A 229 8.61 -11.96 10.39
CA ALA A 229 9.26 -13.03 11.13
C ALA A 229 9.28 -12.74 12.64
N HIS A 230 9.33 -11.47 13.02
CA HIS A 230 9.37 -11.01 14.40
C HIS A 230 8.28 -9.98 14.72
N PRO A 231 7.90 -9.79 16.01
CA PRO A 231 6.81 -8.88 16.39
C PRO A 231 7.06 -7.39 16.06
N PHE A 232 8.31 -6.99 15.91
CA PHE A 232 8.71 -5.60 15.67
C PHE A 232 9.72 -5.52 14.54
N SER A 233 9.63 -4.44 13.77
CA SER A 233 10.62 -4.06 12.77
C SER A 233 11.00 -2.58 12.93
N LEU A 234 12.30 -2.28 12.86
CA LEU A 234 12.85 -0.93 12.86
C LEU A 234 13.42 -0.58 11.49
N THR A 235 13.58 0.72 11.26
CA THR A 235 14.32 1.25 10.12
C THR A 235 15.21 2.40 10.57
N ARG A 236 16.34 2.59 9.88
CA ARG A 236 17.23 3.76 10.06
C ARG A 236 16.96 4.88 9.06
N LYS A 237 15.98 4.69 8.19
CA LYS A 237 15.68 5.56 7.06
C LYS A 237 14.85 6.76 7.51
N ASP A 238 15.26 7.95 7.10
CA ASP A 238 14.46 9.16 7.31
C ASP A 238 13.13 9.05 6.55
N PHE A 239 12.04 9.60 7.08
CA PHE A 239 10.73 9.55 6.44
C PHE A 239 10.50 10.82 5.64
N LEU A 240 10.32 10.69 4.33
CA LEU A 240 9.90 11.80 3.48
C LEU A 240 8.38 11.96 3.51
N THR A 241 7.95 13.22 3.54
CA THR A 241 6.56 13.61 3.37
C THR A 241 6.49 14.79 2.40
N PRO A 242 5.34 15.07 1.76
CA PRO A 242 5.20 16.29 0.97
C PRO A 242 5.42 17.58 1.77
N LEU A 243 5.32 17.53 3.10
CA LEU A 243 5.52 18.69 3.98
C LEU A 243 6.96 18.85 4.50
N GLY A 244 7.87 17.92 4.15
CA GLY A 244 9.25 17.91 4.60
C GLY A 244 9.70 16.57 5.18
N LYS A 245 10.99 16.47 5.50
CA LYS A 245 11.62 15.24 5.99
C LYS A 245 11.48 15.10 7.50
N LEU A 246 11.23 13.90 8.02
CA LEU A 246 11.42 13.56 9.44
C LEU A 246 12.68 12.72 9.58
N GLU A 247 13.62 13.20 10.40
CA GLU A 247 14.89 12.51 10.62
C GLU A 247 14.70 11.37 11.61
N THR A 248 15.25 10.20 11.31
CA THR A 248 15.22 9.10 12.26
C THR A 248 16.36 9.24 13.26
N ASP A 249 16.07 9.11 14.56
CA ASP A 249 17.10 9.06 15.58
C ASP A 249 17.82 7.70 15.54
N ARG A 250 18.86 7.63 14.71
CA ARG A 250 19.63 6.39 14.49
C ARG A 250 20.31 5.89 15.76
N GLU A 251 20.76 6.78 16.64
CA GLU A 251 21.37 6.40 17.92
C GLU A 251 20.34 5.71 18.82
N LEU A 252 19.11 6.24 18.88
CA LEU A 252 18.01 5.61 19.61
C LEU A 252 17.63 4.25 18.99
N VAL A 253 17.51 4.18 17.66
CA VAL A 253 17.20 2.94 16.92
C VAL A 253 18.25 1.87 17.19
N ASP A 254 19.54 2.21 17.11
CA ASP A 254 20.65 1.30 17.37
C ASP A 254 20.69 0.87 18.85
N ALA A 255 20.38 1.78 19.77
CA ALA A 255 20.26 1.45 21.19
C ALA A 255 19.10 0.47 21.47
N ILE A 256 17.97 0.58 20.75
CA ILE A 256 16.87 -0.40 20.85
C ILE A 256 17.32 -1.76 20.30
N GLN A 257 17.91 -1.80 19.10
CA GLN A 257 18.42 -3.04 18.51
C GLN A 257 19.42 -3.74 19.45
N SER A 258 20.35 -3.00 20.07
CA SER A 258 21.38 -3.57 20.94
C SER A 258 20.82 -4.32 22.16
N ARG A 259 19.56 -4.05 22.54
CA ARG A 259 18.85 -4.70 23.65
C ARG A 259 17.83 -5.73 23.18
N CYS A 260 17.67 -5.91 21.88
CA CYS A 260 16.75 -6.87 21.29
C CYS A 260 17.49 -8.15 20.90
N PRO A 261 16.97 -9.34 21.24
CA PRO A 261 17.65 -10.61 20.94
C PRO A 261 17.55 -11.04 19.46
N TYR A 262 16.70 -10.40 18.66
CA TYR A 262 16.54 -10.68 17.23
C TYR A 262 16.83 -9.45 16.37
N ASP A 263 17.08 -9.68 15.08
CA ASP A 263 17.33 -8.62 14.11
C ASP A 263 16.02 -7.89 13.78
N LEU A 264 15.89 -6.64 14.25
CA LEU A 264 14.74 -5.79 13.99
C LEU A 264 14.74 -5.22 12.56
N PHE A 265 15.83 -5.39 11.80
CA PHE A 265 15.95 -4.93 10.42
C PHE A 265 15.66 -6.05 9.39
N GLY A 266 15.43 -7.28 9.84
CA GLY A 266 15.17 -8.42 8.96
C GLY A 266 13.98 -8.20 8.02
N ASP A 267 12.90 -7.61 8.56
CA ASP A 267 11.67 -7.28 7.84
C ASP A 267 11.54 -5.77 7.51
N GLU A 268 12.65 -5.03 7.43
CA GLU A 268 12.63 -3.56 7.22
C GLU A 268 11.80 -3.14 5.99
N THR A 269 11.72 -3.99 4.96
CA THR A 269 10.97 -3.72 3.72
C THR A 269 9.47 -3.57 3.94
N VAL A 270 8.91 -4.06 5.06
CA VAL A 270 7.52 -3.82 5.45
C VAL A 270 7.22 -2.33 5.58
N HIS A 271 8.19 -1.53 6.02
CA HIS A 271 8.03 -0.08 6.09
C HIS A 271 7.71 0.52 4.71
N ARG A 272 8.16 -0.06 3.59
CA ARG A 272 7.98 0.56 2.26
C ARG A 272 6.52 0.86 1.91
N SER A 273 5.59 -0.02 2.27
CA SER A 273 4.17 0.08 1.89
C SER A 273 3.22 0.27 3.08
N GLU A 274 3.75 0.33 4.31
CA GLU A 274 2.93 0.37 5.53
C GLU A 274 2.54 1.79 5.93
N HIS A 275 1.26 2.15 5.86
CA HIS A 275 0.78 3.52 6.08
C HIS A 275 0.74 3.96 7.54
N SER A 276 0.67 3.03 8.51
CA SER A 276 0.32 3.37 9.89
C SER A 276 1.26 4.39 10.55
N VAL A 277 2.57 4.29 10.31
CA VAL A 277 3.59 5.25 10.79
C VAL A 277 3.64 6.52 9.92
N GLU A 278 3.49 6.36 8.60
CA GLU A 278 3.56 7.46 7.62
C GLU A 278 2.51 8.54 7.92
N PHE A 279 1.28 8.12 8.24
CA PHE A 279 0.20 9.05 8.56
C PHE A 279 0.48 9.88 9.82
N GLN A 280 1.11 9.30 10.84
CA GLN A 280 1.52 10.06 12.04
C GLN A 280 2.64 11.04 11.70
N CYS A 281 3.58 10.64 10.83
CA CYS A 281 4.68 11.50 10.38
C CYS A 281 4.15 12.76 9.67
N LEU A 282 3.10 12.64 8.84
CA LEU A 282 2.47 13.78 8.18
C LEU A 282 1.92 14.80 9.18
N PHE A 283 1.15 14.34 10.16
CA PHE A 283 0.59 15.22 11.18
C PHE A 283 1.67 15.87 12.05
N LEU A 284 2.70 15.11 12.44
CA LEU A 284 3.83 15.68 13.17
C LEU A 284 4.56 16.73 12.33
N ARG A 285 4.84 16.47 11.05
CA ARG A 285 5.49 17.48 10.18
C ARG A 285 4.61 18.70 9.93
N TYR A 286 3.29 18.52 9.83
CA TYR A 286 2.33 19.62 9.74
C TYR A 286 2.36 20.51 10.99
N LEU A 287 2.40 19.92 12.19
CA LEU A 287 2.45 20.66 13.46
C LEU A 287 3.83 21.22 13.82
N TYR A 288 4.89 20.63 13.26
CA TYR A 288 6.27 21.10 13.37
C TYR A 288 6.83 21.42 11.97
N PRO A 289 6.35 22.52 11.33
CA PRO A 289 6.83 22.90 10.01
C PRO A 289 8.34 23.09 9.98
N GLU A 290 8.97 22.78 8.85
CA GLU A 290 10.37 23.13 8.62
C GLU A 290 10.60 24.64 8.86
N PRO A 291 11.76 25.04 9.42
CA PRO A 291 12.94 24.22 9.71
C PRO A 291 12.96 23.64 11.14
N ALA A 292 11.81 23.46 11.79
CA ALA A 292 11.79 22.96 13.17
C ALA A 292 12.46 21.57 13.27
N PRO A 293 13.47 21.40 14.15
CA PRO A 293 14.10 20.11 14.35
C PRO A 293 13.09 19.17 14.98
N LEU A 294 12.91 18.02 14.33
CA LEU A 294 12.01 16.96 14.73
C LEU A 294 12.64 15.63 14.29
N LYS A 295 12.80 14.74 15.26
CA LYS A 295 13.24 13.37 15.08
C LYS A 295 12.10 12.39 15.40
N ILE A 296 12.19 11.21 14.82
CA ILE A 296 11.34 10.05 15.12
C ILE A 296 12.20 8.82 15.48
#